data_AF-A0AAV4RLD8-F1
#
_entry.id   AF-A0AAV4RLD8-F1
#
_cell.length_a   1.000
_cell.length_b   1.000
_cell.length_c   1.000
_cell.angle_alpha   90.00
_cell.angle_beta   90.00
_cell.angle_gamma   90.00
#
_symmetry.space_group_name_H-M   'P 1'
#
loop_
_entity.id
_entity.type
_entity.pdbx_description
1 polymer ?
#
loop_
_entity_poly.entity_id
_entity_poly.type
_entity_poly.pdbx_seq_one_letter_code
_entity_poly.pdbx_strand_id
1 'polypeptide(L)'
;MDLAAGKGIDIDDILYIKLKTRWKNRKTSKKQCGDAVQHFKVLRDTQGKFFLWVVKFNSLNELVEYHRSASVSRSQDIKLKDMHPEEFLVQAMYDFHPQEAGELEFRRGDIITVMDRSDQNWWEGEIGSRRGYFPATYVVPYHS
;
A
#
# COMPACT_ATOMS: atom_id res chain seq x y z
N MET A 1 -1.44 10.73 -48.16
CA MET A 1 -2.51 9.97 -47.47
C MET A 1 -1.82 9.11 -46.44
N ASP A 2 -2.03 9.39 -45.15
CA ASP A 2 -2.26 8.34 -44.17
C ASP A 2 -2.86 8.95 -42.90
N LEU A 3 -4.19 8.83 -42.82
CA LEU A 3 -4.97 8.99 -41.60
C LEU A 3 -4.85 7.66 -40.84
N ALA A 4 -3.96 7.57 -39.86
CA ALA A 4 -4.05 6.51 -38.87
C ALA A 4 -4.99 6.99 -37.74
N ALA A 5 -6.23 6.53 -37.86
CA ALA A 5 -7.34 6.79 -36.94
C ALA A 5 -6.93 6.65 -35.47
N GLY A 6 -7.18 7.70 -34.68
CA GLY A 6 -7.25 7.60 -33.24
C GLY A 6 -8.30 6.56 -32.87
N LYS A 7 -7.86 5.41 -32.37
CA LYS A 7 -8.76 4.44 -31.76
C LYS A 7 -8.95 4.87 -30.31
N GLY A 8 -10.15 5.38 -30.03
CA GLY A 8 -10.59 5.84 -28.73
C GLY A 8 -10.25 4.82 -27.65
N ILE A 9 -9.38 5.24 -26.74
CA ILE A 9 -9.26 4.61 -25.43
C ILE A 9 -10.53 5.04 -24.71
N ASP A 10 -11.40 4.07 -24.43
CA ASP A 10 -12.56 4.29 -23.57
C ASP A 10 -12.05 4.86 -22.23
N ILE A 11 -12.47 6.08 -21.93
CA ILE A 11 -11.90 6.92 -20.87
C ILE A 11 -12.45 6.52 -19.49
N ASP A 12 -13.44 5.63 -19.46
CA ASP A 12 -14.14 5.20 -18.25
C ASP A 12 -13.49 3.97 -17.58
N ASP A 13 -12.56 3.29 -18.26
CA ASP A 13 -11.85 2.08 -17.76
C ASP A 13 -10.47 2.39 -17.14
N ILE A 14 -10.30 3.58 -16.54
CA ILE A 14 -9.01 3.98 -15.94
C ILE A 14 -8.87 3.38 -14.54
N LEU A 15 -8.21 2.23 -14.45
CA LEU A 15 -7.71 1.73 -13.18
C LEU A 15 -6.35 2.38 -12.87
N TYR A 16 -6.29 3.11 -11.76
CA TYR A 16 -5.04 3.65 -11.23
C TYR A 16 -4.36 2.63 -10.32
N ILE A 17 -3.19 2.15 -10.69
CA ILE A 17 -2.34 1.39 -9.77
C ILE A 17 -1.56 2.42 -8.94
N LYS A 18 -1.82 2.45 -7.63
CA LYS A 18 -1.11 3.27 -6.65
C LYS A 18 0.19 2.57 -6.25
N LEU A 19 1.33 3.10 -6.68
CA LEU A 19 2.63 2.56 -6.27
C LEU A 19 3.34 3.48 -5.30
N LYS A 20 3.64 2.95 -4.12
CA LYS A 20 4.49 3.59 -3.13
C LYS A 20 5.94 3.29 -3.49
N THR A 21 6.67 4.30 -3.96
CA THR A 21 8.08 4.13 -4.32
C THR A 21 8.97 4.47 -3.12
N ARG A 22 9.77 3.50 -2.65
CA ARG A 22 10.75 3.71 -1.58
C ARG A 22 12.12 4.01 -2.19
N TRP A 23 12.52 5.28 -2.19
CA TRP A 23 13.88 5.66 -2.59
C TRP A 23 14.88 5.20 -1.51
N LYS A 24 15.81 4.29 -1.86
CA LYS A 24 17.01 4.02 -1.07
C LYS A 24 18.18 4.76 -1.70
N ASN A 25 18.47 5.98 -1.24
CA ASN A 25 19.69 6.69 -1.63
C ASN A 25 20.90 6.02 -0.96
N ARG A 26 21.75 5.37 -1.75
CA ARG A 26 22.89 4.55 -1.29
C ARG A 26 24.11 5.35 -0.82
N LYS A 27 23.99 6.64 -0.46
CA LYS A 27 25.18 7.46 -0.12
C LYS A 27 25.11 8.36 1.11
N THR A 28 24.01 8.42 1.86
CA THR A 28 23.99 9.15 3.14
C THR A 28 22.97 8.51 4.07
N SER A 29 23.37 8.17 5.31
CA SER A 29 22.54 7.55 6.36
C SER A 29 21.37 8.40 6.86
N LYS A 30 20.88 9.36 6.08
CA LYS A 30 19.62 10.06 6.32
C LYS A 30 18.50 9.30 5.60
N LYS A 31 17.70 8.53 6.34
CA LYS A 31 16.39 8.04 5.91
C LYS A 31 15.44 9.25 5.77
N GLN A 32 15.54 9.97 4.66
CA GLN A 32 14.46 10.88 4.26
C GLN A 32 13.49 10.02 3.44
N CYS A 33 12.51 9.41 4.13
CA CYS A 33 11.48 8.60 3.48
C CYS A 33 10.46 9.56 2.85
N GLY A 34 10.72 10.00 1.62
CA GLY A 34 9.71 10.64 0.80
C GLY A 34 8.79 9.58 0.20
N ASP A 35 7.60 9.43 0.75
CA ASP A 35 6.57 8.56 0.19
C ASP A 35 5.98 9.21 -1.07
N ALA A 36 6.66 9.07 -2.20
CA ALA A 36 6.12 9.50 -3.49
C ALA A 36 5.19 8.40 -4.02
N VAL A 37 3.90 8.70 -4.01
CA VAL A 37 2.87 7.90 -4.69
C VAL A 37 2.93 8.21 -6.18
N GLN A 38 3.19 7.20 -7.00
CA GLN A 38 3.08 7.30 -8.45
C GLN A 38 1.83 6.56 -8.93
N HIS A 39 1.07 7.22 -9.79
CA HIS A 39 -0.13 6.66 -10.41
C HIS A 39 0.20 6.19 -11.82
N PHE A 40 -0.06 4.92 -12.12
CA PHE A 40 0.09 4.38 -13.46
C PHE A 40 -1.28 4.10 -14.07
N LYS A 41 -1.47 4.57 -15.31
CA LYS A 41 -2.68 4.31 -16.08
C LYS A 41 -2.59 2.92 -16.68
N VAL A 42 -3.48 2.02 -16.26
CA VAL A 42 -3.70 0.77 -16.99
C VAL A 42 -4.63 1.06 -18.16
N LEU A 43 -4.25 0.60 -19.34
CA LEU A 43 -5.02 0.72 -20.57
C LEU A 43 -5.58 -0.64 -20.95
N ARG A 44 -6.74 -0.62 -21.61
CA ARG A 44 -7.39 -1.80 -22.19
C ARG A 44 -7.61 -1.57 -23.67
N ASP A 45 -7.26 -2.54 -24.51
CA ASP A 45 -7.54 -2.46 -25.94
C ASP A 45 -8.93 -3.03 -26.31
N THR A 46 -9.32 -2.89 -27.57
CA THR A 46 -10.61 -3.39 -28.08
C THR A 46 -10.72 -4.92 -28.06
N GLN A 47 -9.63 -5.65 -27.84
CA GLN A 47 -9.63 -7.11 -27.65
C GLN A 47 -9.67 -7.49 -26.17
N GLY A 48 -9.80 -6.51 -25.28
CA GLY A 48 -9.86 -6.69 -23.83
C GLY A 48 -8.51 -6.94 -23.17
N LYS A 49 -7.38 -6.72 -23.86
CA LYS A 49 -6.03 -6.91 -23.29
C LYS A 49 -5.61 -5.71 -22.46
N PHE A 50 -4.96 -5.95 -21.33
CA PHE A 50 -4.47 -4.93 -20.39
C PHE A 50 -3.00 -4.60 -20.64
N PHE A 51 -2.60 -3.34 -20.48
CA PHE A 51 -1.20 -2.90 -20.62
C PHE A 51 -0.93 -1.57 -19.92
N LEU A 52 0.30 -1.39 -19.43
CA LEU A 52 0.83 -0.06 -19.05
C LEU A 52 1.64 0.57 -20.19
N TRP A 53 2.29 -0.27 -20.99
CA TRP A 53 3.24 0.13 -22.02
C TRP A 53 3.01 -0.71 -23.29
N VAL A 54 4.08 -1.23 -23.90
CA VAL A 54 4.00 -1.99 -25.17
C VAL A 54 3.60 -3.46 -24.98
N VAL A 55 3.74 -4.01 -23.76
CA VAL A 55 3.42 -5.42 -23.46
C VAL A 55 1.96 -5.55 -23.04
N LYS A 56 1.25 -6.51 -23.65
CA LYS A 56 -0.18 -6.77 -23.42
C LYS A 56 -0.40 -8.06 -22.64
N PHE A 57 -1.40 -8.03 -21.75
CA PHE A 57 -1.75 -9.12 -20.84
C PHE A 57 -3.24 -9.51 -20.97
N ASN A 58 -3.58 -10.75 -20.65
CA ASN A 58 -4.96 -11.26 -20.76
C ASN A 58 -5.83 -10.86 -19.56
N SER A 59 -5.20 -10.51 -18.44
CA SER A 59 -5.87 -10.11 -17.21
C SER A 59 -5.04 -9.08 -16.44
N LEU A 60 -5.71 -8.34 -15.55
CA LEU A 60 -5.05 -7.46 -14.59
C LEU A 60 -4.09 -8.23 -13.69
N ASN A 61 -4.45 -9.45 -13.24
CA ASN A 61 -3.59 -10.27 -12.40
C ASN A 61 -2.29 -10.65 -13.12
N GLU A 62 -2.35 -11.04 -14.39
CA GLU A 62 -1.17 -11.38 -15.17
C GLU A 62 -0.22 -10.18 -15.34
N LEU A 63 -0.78 -8.99 -15.60
CA LEU A 63 -0.05 -7.73 -15.62
C LEU A 63 0.62 -7.44 -14.26
N VAL A 64 -0.10 -7.68 -13.16
CA VAL A 64 0.41 -7.47 -11.80
C VAL A 64 1.56 -8.42 -11.50
N GLU A 65 1.38 -9.71 -11.76
CA GLU A 65 2.41 -10.74 -11.55
C GLU A 65 3.68 -10.45 -12.35
N TYR A 66 3.55 -10.09 -13.63
CA TYR A 66 4.69 -9.75 -14.47
C TYR A 66 5.51 -8.61 -13.85
N HIS A 67 4.82 -7.54 -13.46
CA HIS A 67 5.48 -6.36 -12.91
C HIS A 67 5.87 -6.47 -11.43
N ARG A 68 5.63 -7.62 -10.77
CA ARG A 68 6.29 -7.92 -9.47
C ARG A 68 7.80 -8.07 -9.62
N SER A 69 8.26 -8.57 -10.77
CA SER A 69 9.68 -8.81 -11.04
C SER A 69 10.26 -7.86 -12.09
N ALA A 70 9.44 -7.40 -13.04
CA ALA A 70 9.81 -6.46 -14.10
C ALA A 70 9.44 -5.02 -13.75
N SER A 71 10.32 -4.07 -14.06
CA SER A 71 10.01 -2.67 -13.74
C SER A 71 8.85 -2.10 -14.58
N VAL A 72 7.98 -1.31 -13.94
CA VAL A 72 6.96 -0.48 -14.60
C VAL A 72 7.53 0.84 -15.13
N SER A 73 8.82 1.14 -14.95
CA SER A 73 9.45 2.36 -15.48
C SER A 73 10.70 2.05 -16.30
N ARG A 74 10.99 2.90 -17.29
CA ARG A 74 12.21 2.81 -18.11
C ARG A 74 13.44 3.43 -17.45
N SER A 75 13.23 4.37 -16.51
CA SER A 75 14.30 5.18 -15.90
C SER A 75 14.58 4.81 -14.45
N GLN A 76 13.66 4.12 -13.79
CA GLN A 76 13.74 3.76 -12.37
C GLN A 76 13.32 2.30 -12.19
N ASP A 77 13.97 1.57 -11.29
CA ASP A 77 13.55 0.22 -10.93
C ASP A 77 12.33 0.26 -9.99
N ILE A 78 11.16 0.51 -10.57
CA ILE A 78 9.87 0.49 -9.88
C ILE A 78 9.19 -0.82 -10.18
N LYS A 79 8.95 -1.65 -9.17
CA LYS A 79 8.22 -2.92 -9.32
C LYS A 79 6.91 -2.84 -8.54
N LEU A 80 5.90 -3.54 -9.02
CA LEU A 80 4.69 -3.75 -8.23
C LEU A 80 5.10 -4.57 -7.02
N LYS A 81 4.81 -4.04 -5.85
CA LYS A 81 4.88 -4.81 -4.61
C LYS A 81 3.48 -4.88 -4.09
N ASP A 82 3.12 -6.04 -3.55
CA ASP A 82 1.94 -6.10 -2.71
C ASP A 82 2.10 -5.00 -1.65
N MET A 83 1.07 -4.18 -1.48
CA MET A 83 1.00 -3.35 -0.29
C MET A 83 0.79 -4.32 0.88
N HIS A 84 1.87 -4.94 1.34
CA HIS A 84 1.94 -5.26 2.74
C HIS A 84 1.82 -3.91 3.45
N PRO A 85 0.80 -3.69 4.30
CA PRO A 85 0.95 -2.63 5.28
C PRO A 85 2.29 -2.90 5.94
N GLU A 86 3.26 -1.98 5.82
CA GLU A 86 4.44 -2.04 6.69
C GLU A 86 3.83 -2.09 8.09
N GLU A 87 3.90 -3.27 8.73
CA GLU A 87 3.19 -3.52 9.98
C GLU A 87 3.57 -2.40 10.92
N PHE A 88 2.62 -1.50 11.20
CA PHE A 88 2.87 -0.38 12.06
C PHE A 88 2.71 -0.89 13.48
N LEU A 89 3.82 -1.38 14.01
CA LEU A 89 3.85 -1.93 15.35
C LEU A 89 3.94 -0.81 16.38
N VAL A 90 3.16 -0.96 17.44
CA VAL A 90 3.19 -0.06 18.58
C VAL A 90 3.32 -0.87 19.86
N GLN A 91 3.96 -0.30 20.87
CA GLN A 91 4.07 -0.92 22.18
C GLN A 91 3.15 -0.21 23.16
N ALA A 92 2.38 -0.99 23.91
CA ALA A 92 1.53 -0.50 24.98
C ALA A 92 2.36 0.07 26.15
N MET A 93 2.08 1.32 26.52
CA MET A 93 2.72 1.99 27.66
C MET A 93 1.97 1.76 28.98
N TYR A 94 0.69 1.41 28.88
CA TYR A 94 -0.21 1.19 30.01
C TYR A 94 -1.11 -0.02 29.73
N ASP A 95 -1.71 -0.55 30.79
CA ASP A 95 -2.77 -1.55 30.66
C ASP A 95 -4.06 -0.87 30.18
N PHE A 96 -4.81 -1.56 29.34
CA PHE A 96 -6.10 -1.08 28.86
C PHE A 96 -7.15 -2.18 28.96
N HIS A 97 -8.21 -1.90 29.70
CA HIS A 97 -9.33 -2.79 29.91
C HIS A 97 -10.53 -2.25 29.13
N PRO A 98 -11.11 -3.06 28.22
CA PRO A 98 -12.28 -2.69 27.45
C PRO A 98 -13.45 -2.25 28.32
N GLN A 99 -14.07 -1.13 27.96
CA GLN A 99 -15.33 -0.63 28.51
C GLN A 99 -16.49 -0.95 27.56
N GLU A 100 -16.22 -0.99 26.25
CA GLU A 100 -17.21 -1.26 25.22
C GLU A 100 -16.87 -2.51 24.38
N ALA A 101 -17.92 -3.09 23.78
CA ALA A 101 -17.75 -4.21 22.86
C ALA A 101 -17.02 -3.75 21.59
N GLY A 102 -15.94 -4.44 21.23
CA GLY A 102 -15.10 -4.11 20.07
C GLY A 102 -13.81 -3.37 20.44
N GLU A 103 -13.57 -3.08 21.72
CA GLU A 103 -12.29 -2.57 22.21
C GLU A 103 -11.27 -3.71 22.44
N LEU A 104 -9.99 -3.42 22.19
CA LEU A 104 -8.90 -4.37 22.29
C LEU A 104 -8.26 -4.33 23.68
N GLU A 105 -8.37 -5.41 24.45
CA GLU A 105 -7.66 -5.54 25.73
C GLU A 105 -6.16 -5.81 25.54
N PHE A 106 -5.30 -5.07 26.25
CA PHE A 106 -3.85 -5.29 26.27
C PHE A 106 -3.21 -4.85 27.59
N ARG A 107 -2.00 -5.35 27.82
CA ARG A 107 -1.16 -4.99 28.97
C ARG A 107 0.04 -4.15 28.53
N ARG A 108 0.57 -3.37 29.46
CA ARG A 108 1.82 -2.65 29.29
C ARG A 108 2.91 -3.60 28.81
N GLY A 109 3.56 -3.21 27.71
CA GLY A 109 4.62 -3.96 27.06
C GLY A 109 4.17 -4.79 25.86
N ASP A 110 2.86 -5.04 25.69
CA ASP A 110 2.32 -5.76 24.54
C ASP A 110 2.64 -5.01 23.24
N ILE A 111 2.93 -5.79 22.19
CA ILE A 111 3.15 -5.28 20.85
C ILE A 111 1.87 -5.48 20.05
N ILE A 112 1.36 -4.38 19.50
CA ILE A 112 0.10 -4.33 18.77
C ILE A 112 0.39 -4.00 17.32
N THR A 113 -0.18 -4.77 16.40
CA THR A 113 -0.17 -4.43 14.97
C THR A 113 -1.31 -3.47 14.68
N VAL A 114 -1.00 -2.24 14.27
CA VAL A 114 -2.01 -1.25 13.92
C VAL A 114 -2.55 -1.51 12.52
N MET A 115 -3.88 -1.67 12.44
CA MET A 115 -4.63 -1.96 11.22
C MET A 115 -5.24 -0.69 10.63
N ASP A 116 -5.76 0.19 11.47
CA ASP A 116 -6.26 1.52 11.08
C ASP A 116 -5.88 2.59 12.11
N ARG A 117 -5.46 3.75 11.60
CA ARG A 117 -5.09 4.96 12.34
C ARG A 117 -5.65 6.23 11.67
N SER A 118 -6.73 6.07 10.92
CA SER A 118 -7.43 7.16 10.24
C SER A 118 -7.98 8.18 11.23
N ASP A 119 -8.37 7.74 12.42
CA ASP A 119 -8.75 8.58 13.56
C ASP A 119 -7.53 8.95 14.43
N GLN A 120 -7.57 10.14 15.04
CA GLN A 120 -6.45 10.68 15.83
C GLN A 120 -6.41 10.13 17.27
N ASN A 121 -7.54 9.70 17.79
CA ASN A 121 -7.74 9.33 19.19
C ASN A 121 -7.85 7.82 19.36
N TRP A 122 -8.49 7.13 18.43
CA TRP A 122 -8.78 5.71 18.49
C TRP A 122 -8.24 4.97 17.29
N TRP A 123 -7.36 4.01 17.53
CA TRP A 123 -6.79 3.16 16.49
C TRP A 123 -7.38 1.77 16.58
N GLU A 124 -7.44 1.10 15.44
CA GLU A 124 -7.78 -0.32 15.38
C GLU A 124 -6.49 -1.13 15.29
N GLY A 125 -6.35 -2.16 16.11
CA GLY A 125 -5.19 -3.03 16.09
C GLY A 125 -5.50 -4.47 16.42
N GLU A 126 -4.47 -5.29 16.32
CA GLU A 126 -4.52 -6.73 16.51
C GLU A 126 -3.37 -7.23 17.39
N ILE A 127 -3.69 -8.15 18.30
CA ILE A 127 -2.74 -8.93 19.11
C ILE A 127 -3.12 -10.41 18.96
N GLY A 128 -2.31 -11.15 18.20
CA GLY A 128 -2.60 -12.56 17.90
C GLY A 128 -3.89 -12.69 17.09
N SER A 129 -4.93 -13.30 17.65
CA SER A 129 -6.25 -13.41 17.01
C SER A 129 -7.27 -12.37 17.48
N ARG A 130 -6.89 -11.51 18.45
CA ARG A 130 -7.78 -10.51 19.03
C ARG A 130 -7.62 -9.20 18.30
N ARG A 131 -8.73 -8.61 17.86
CA ARG A 131 -8.77 -7.33 17.15
C ARG A 131 -9.78 -6.41 17.80
N GLY A 132 -9.47 -5.12 17.83
CA GLY A 132 -10.38 -4.11 18.35
C GLY A 132 -9.76 -2.72 18.41
N TYR A 133 -10.54 -1.78 18.96
CA TYR A 133 -10.16 -0.38 19.09
C TYR A 133 -9.41 -0.11 20.40
N PHE A 134 -8.48 0.84 20.36
CA PHE A 134 -7.78 1.31 21.54
C PHE A 134 -7.34 2.77 21.40
N PRO A 135 -7.13 3.48 22.52
CA PRO A 135 -6.68 4.86 22.49
C PRO A 135 -5.22 4.98 22.00
N ALA A 136 -5.00 5.84 20.99
CA ALA A 136 -3.69 6.10 20.42
C ALA A 136 -2.68 6.64 21.45
N THR A 137 -3.18 7.30 22.51
CA THR A 137 -2.36 7.87 23.59
C THR A 137 -1.77 6.82 24.54
N TYR A 138 -2.19 5.55 24.45
CA TYR A 138 -1.73 4.47 25.32
C TYR A 138 -0.53 3.72 24.75
N VAL A 139 -0.09 4.08 23.55
CA VAL A 139 0.94 3.35 22.81
C VAL A 139 2.03 4.28 22.29
N VAL A 140 3.19 3.72 21.97
CA VAL A 140 4.27 4.40 21.26
C VAL A 140 4.76 3.57 20.07
N PRO A 141 5.29 4.18 19.00
CA PRO A 141 5.85 3.44 17.87
C PRO A 141 6.93 2.46 18.31
N TYR A 142 6.76 1.18 17.99
CA TYR A 142 7.71 0.11 18.29
C TYR A 142 8.68 -0.05 17.12
N HIS A 143 9.97 0.17 17.39
CA HIS A 143 11.04 -0.04 16.43
C HIS A 143 11.89 -1.22 16.93
N SER A 144 11.93 -2.31 16.15
CA SER A 144 12.83 -3.45 16.37
C SER A 144 14.27 -3.08 16.03
#